data_AF-A0A409VJ59-F1
#
_entry.id   AF-A0A409VJ59-F1
#
_cell.length_a   1.000
_cell.length_b   1.000
_cell.length_c   1.000
_cell.angle_alpha   90.00
_cell.angle_beta   90.00
_cell.angle_gamma   90.00
#
_symmetry.space_group_name_H-M   'P 1'
#
loop_
_entity.id
_entity.type
_entity.pdbx_description
1 polymer ?
#
loop_
_entity_poly.entity_id
_entity_poly.type
_entity_poly.pdbx_seq_one_letter_code
_entity_poly.pdbx_strand_id
1 'polypeptide(L)'
;MKENHFDVAILGTGLVESITAAALSKAGYKVAHIDPNPYYGAEEASLSLEELVKWADETTSSSPTSRFCHISRSSDVPSQSRQYAICLQPSVIPSVGPLISSLIMSGVAKYSGFRLLDSVSVYDASGRTRSVPGSKEDIFKSKDISLIEKRRLMRFLTFAAGDFAEQKEFEGKADIPFLQFLQSTFSLSQETSTVIAYSLAFCMSPTEPTGSTLQRLQRYLRSSGRYGPSPFLVGHYGGIGDIAQGFCRASAVSGGVYILGRKITKLSRVQPITSPLDASPPPAEIDDEPTFNYDLVLEDFPDTLQCNLVISSAAFVPPDFNDQTSTLSRLTEGSRPDVSCMARCIAIIDEPLSLKSSPSGPVQEEATEQADNSSSAESRGAVDTGVLVFPPSTVSGGSTTHSCTVFINGEGSLATPKGKWLIYIGLPLQIQPDTSTTPETLIGPYLNTLMRLSADPSKAPLKPLFTTFYLERPSSASGSAPSSDHSPVGDYIVPPPLPIASLPDISDEAAQIAERTFVEAVKALRKSGQDVGDTDILFWPPLPAEEDNDDDEW
;
A
#
# COMPACT_ATOMS: atom_id res chain seq x y z
N MET A 1 -28.92 -7.11 -25.65
CA MET A 1 -28.17 -5.91 -25.22
C MET A 1 -26.91 -5.80 -26.05
N LYS A 2 -26.55 -4.58 -26.50
CA LYS A 2 -25.32 -4.34 -27.27
C LYS A 2 -24.08 -4.55 -26.38
N GLU A 3 -22.98 -5.02 -26.94
CA GLU A 3 -21.76 -5.38 -26.17
C GLU A 3 -21.12 -4.15 -25.48
N ASN A 4 -21.33 -2.96 -26.01
CA ASN A 4 -20.77 -1.67 -25.58
C ASN A 4 -21.56 -0.94 -24.46
N HIS A 5 -22.60 -1.53 -23.90
CA HIS A 5 -23.40 -0.96 -22.81
C HIS A 5 -22.96 -1.49 -21.45
N PHE A 6 -22.79 -0.65 -20.45
CA PHE A 6 -22.30 -1.02 -19.11
C PHE A 6 -23.12 -0.34 -18.02
N ASP A 7 -23.15 -0.93 -16.82
CA ASP A 7 -23.73 -0.25 -15.65
C ASP A 7 -22.72 0.77 -15.13
N VAL A 8 -21.45 0.37 -15.07
CA VAL A 8 -20.36 1.19 -14.51
C VAL A 8 -19.14 1.16 -15.43
N ALA A 9 -18.59 2.35 -15.72
CA ALA A 9 -17.24 2.50 -16.23
C ALA A 9 -16.28 2.91 -15.10
N ILE A 10 -15.18 2.19 -14.93
CA ILE A 10 -14.16 2.46 -13.92
C ILE A 10 -12.86 2.86 -14.63
N LEU A 11 -12.32 4.02 -14.27
CA LEU A 11 -11.15 4.63 -14.91
C LEU A 11 -9.93 4.56 -13.98
N GLY A 12 -8.92 3.81 -14.42
CA GLY A 12 -7.72 3.49 -13.66
C GLY A 12 -7.79 2.11 -13.00
N THR A 13 -6.69 1.38 -13.02
CA THR A 13 -6.56 0.04 -12.44
C THR A 13 -5.73 0.04 -11.15
N GLY A 14 -5.77 1.14 -10.40
CA GLY A 14 -5.21 1.21 -9.05
C GLY A 14 -5.87 0.21 -8.10
N LEU A 15 -5.30 0.03 -6.91
CA LEU A 15 -5.80 -0.97 -5.96
C LEU A 15 -7.26 -0.69 -5.53
N VAL A 16 -7.60 0.59 -5.31
CA VAL A 16 -8.96 1.02 -4.93
C VAL A 16 -9.96 0.67 -6.02
N GLU A 17 -9.66 1.07 -7.26
CA GLU A 17 -10.52 0.85 -8.42
C GLU A 17 -10.68 -0.63 -8.71
N SER A 18 -9.61 -1.42 -8.57
CA SER A 18 -9.62 -2.86 -8.82
C SER A 18 -10.44 -3.64 -7.80
N ILE A 19 -10.32 -3.31 -6.51
CA ILE A 19 -11.17 -3.89 -5.46
C ILE A 19 -12.64 -3.54 -5.73
N THR A 20 -12.93 -2.27 -6.05
CA THR A 20 -14.28 -1.80 -6.35
C THR A 20 -14.88 -2.51 -7.57
N ALA A 21 -14.09 -2.66 -8.65
CA ALA A 21 -14.49 -3.36 -9.87
C ALA A 21 -14.84 -4.83 -9.60
N ALA A 22 -14.02 -5.51 -8.78
CA ALA A 22 -14.25 -6.89 -8.39
C ALA A 22 -15.54 -7.05 -7.58
N ALA A 23 -15.77 -6.15 -6.61
CA ALA A 23 -16.98 -6.17 -5.79
C ALA A 23 -18.24 -5.91 -6.63
N LEU A 24 -18.23 -4.89 -7.50
CA LEU A 24 -19.36 -4.56 -8.38
C LEU A 24 -19.67 -5.69 -9.37
N SER A 25 -18.65 -6.28 -9.99
CA SER A 25 -18.87 -7.40 -10.93
C SER A 25 -19.42 -8.63 -10.20
N LYS A 26 -18.94 -8.93 -8.99
CA LYS A 26 -19.48 -10.01 -8.15
C LYS A 26 -20.91 -9.75 -7.66
N ALA A 27 -21.29 -8.49 -7.51
CA ALA A 27 -22.66 -8.08 -7.22
C ALA A 27 -23.59 -8.15 -8.45
N GLY A 28 -23.06 -8.52 -9.63
CA GLY A 28 -23.83 -8.72 -10.85
C GLY A 28 -23.89 -7.52 -11.79
N TYR A 29 -23.19 -6.42 -11.50
CA TYR A 29 -23.12 -5.26 -12.37
C TYR A 29 -22.18 -5.49 -13.56
N LYS A 30 -22.55 -4.99 -14.73
CA LYS A 30 -21.70 -5.03 -15.93
C LYS A 30 -20.68 -3.89 -15.88
N VAL A 31 -19.42 -4.23 -15.61
CA VAL A 31 -18.32 -3.29 -15.42
C VAL A 31 -17.44 -3.19 -16.67
N ALA A 32 -17.14 -1.97 -17.13
CA ALA A 32 -16.03 -1.68 -18.02
C ALA A 32 -14.88 -1.06 -17.22
N HIS A 33 -13.72 -1.70 -17.18
CA HIS A 33 -12.55 -1.24 -16.42
C HIS A 33 -11.43 -0.84 -17.38
N ILE A 34 -11.11 0.45 -17.41
CA ILE A 34 -10.32 1.10 -18.46
C ILE A 34 -9.07 1.73 -17.85
N ASP A 35 -7.91 1.53 -18.46
CA ASP A 35 -6.66 2.19 -18.08
C ASP A 35 -5.91 2.66 -19.34
N PRO A 36 -5.43 3.92 -19.39
CA PRO A 36 -4.59 4.36 -20.51
C PRO A 36 -3.21 3.71 -20.52
N ASN A 37 -2.74 3.17 -19.40
CA ASN A 37 -1.46 2.46 -19.35
C ASN A 37 -1.61 1.07 -19.99
N PRO A 38 -0.54 0.55 -20.63
CA PRO A 38 -0.55 -0.81 -21.18
C PRO A 38 -0.36 -1.90 -20.10
N TYR A 39 -0.33 -1.52 -18.82
CA TYR A 39 -0.14 -2.37 -17.65
C TYR A 39 -1.19 -2.04 -16.58
N TYR A 40 -1.38 -2.95 -15.64
CA TYR A 40 -2.28 -2.78 -14.50
C TYR A 40 -1.63 -2.07 -13.31
N GLY A 41 -2.45 -1.57 -12.39
CA GLY A 41 -2.00 -1.00 -11.12
C GLY A 41 -1.87 0.52 -11.14
N ALA A 42 -2.03 1.18 -12.29
CA ALA A 42 -1.91 2.63 -12.45
C ALA A 42 -0.66 3.21 -11.74
N GLU A 43 -0.87 4.08 -10.74
CA GLU A 43 0.21 4.72 -9.97
C GLU A 43 0.86 3.77 -8.94
N GLU A 44 0.23 2.63 -8.67
CA GLU A 44 0.68 1.58 -7.77
C GLU A 44 1.29 0.36 -8.49
N ALA A 45 1.51 0.46 -9.81
CA ALA A 45 1.95 -0.65 -10.65
C ALA A 45 3.27 -1.31 -10.18
N SER A 46 3.35 -2.62 -10.46
CA SER A 46 4.58 -3.41 -10.40
C SER A 46 5.14 -3.53 -11.80
N LEU A 47 6.30 -2.93 -12.03
CA LEU A 47 6.92 -2.76 -13.34
C LEU A 47 8.10 -3.71 -13.51
N SER A 48 8.29 -4.23 -14.71
CA SER A 48 9.61 -4.76 -15.10
C SER A 48 10.66 -3.65 -15.09
N LEU A 49 11.95 -4.01 -15.08
CA LEU A 49 13.02 -3.01 -15.07
C LEU A 49 12.99 -2.09 -16.31
N GLU A 50 12.63 -2.63 -17.47
CA GLU A 50 12.47 -1.88 -18.72
C GLU A 50 11.28 -0.91 -18.64
N GLU A 51 10.16 -1.34 -18.06
CA GLU A 51 9.00 -0.48 -17.83
C GLU A 51 9.31 0.63 -16.82
N LEU A 52 10.08 0.34 -15.77
CA LEU A 52 10.54 1.36 -14.82
C LEU A 52 11.45 2.39 -15.49
N VAL A 53 12.39 1.95 -16.34
CA VAL A 53 13.27 2.85 -17.11
C VAL A 53 12.45 3.75 -18.02
N LYS A 54 11.49 3.17 -18.77
CA LYS A 54 10.57 3.90 -19.63
C LYS A 54 9.74 4.91 -18.83
N TRP A 55 9.16 4.48 -17.71
CA TRP A 55 8.40 5.34 -16.81
C TRP A 55 9.25 6.53 -16.32
N ALA A 56 10.49 6.28 -15.89
CA ALA A 56 11.37 7.34 -15.40
C ALA A 56 11.70 8.36 -16.49
N ASP A 57 12.02 7.88 -17.70
CA ASP A 57 12.40 8.73 -18.83
C ASP A 57 11.21 9.56 -19.37
N GLU A 58 10.02 8.97 -19.47
CA GLU A 58 8.80 9.64 -19.95
C GLU A 58 8.28 10.66 -18.93
N THR A 59 8.30 10.31 -17.64
CA THR A 59 7.75 11.14 -16.57
C THR A 59 8.64 12.33 -16.25
N THR A 60 9.93 12.27 -16.57
CA THR A 60 10.84 13.43 -16.51
C THR A 60 10.34 14.60 -17.35
N SER A 61 9.55 14.33 -18.41
CA SER A 61 8.96 15.35 -19.29
C SER A 61 7.53 15.75 -18.90
N SER A 62 7.00 15.24 -17.79
CA SER A 62 5.61 15.44 -17.36
C SER A 62 5.38 16.74 -16.57
N SER A 63 4.11 17.10 -16.38
CA SER A 63 3.69 18.32 -15.66
C SER A 63 4.24 18.35 -14.22
N PRO A 64 4.61 19.52 -13.67
CA PRO A 64 4.99 19.68 -12.26
C PRO A 64 3.89 19.25 -11.26
N THR A 65 2.65 19.07 -11.73
CA THR A 65 1.48 18.69 -10.93
C THR A 65 1.25 17.17 -10.86
N SER A 66 2.11 16.36 -11.49
CA SER A 66 2.03 14.90 -11.39
C SER A 66 2.30 14.41 -9.97
N ARG A 67 1.75 13.24 -9.64
CA ARG A 67 2.04 12.54 -8.38
C ARG A 67 3.54 12.27 -8.19
N PHE A 68 4.22 11.89 -9.26
CA PHE A 68 5.65 11.58 -9.28
C PHE A 68 6.45 12.65 -10.02
N CYS A 69 7.43 13.24 -9.35
CA CYS A 69 8.23 14.34 -9.88
C CYS A 69 9.69 14.28 -9.42
N HIS A 70 10.55 15.13 -9.99
CA HIS A 70 12.01 15.12 -9.74
C HIS A 70 12.62 13.73 -9.91
N ILE A 71 12.27 13.07 -11.01
CA ILE A 71 12.69 11.69 -11.25
C ILE A 71 14.09 11.68 -11.87
N SER A 72 14.92 10.76 -11.40
CA SER A 72 16.21 10.45 -12.00
C SER A 72 16.51 8.97 -11.86
N ARG A 73 17.45 8.48 -12.67
CA ARG A 73 17.93 7.10 -12.59
C ARG A 73 19.40 6.99 -12.99
N SER A 74 20.04 5.88 -12.64
CA SER A 74 21.35 5.51 -13.17
C SER A 74 21.30 5.23 -14.67
N SER A 75 22.42 5.47 -15.36
CA SER A 75 22.56 5.20 -16.79
C SER A 75 22.55 3.71 -17.11
N ASP A 76 23.29 2.94 -16.31
CA ASP A 76 23.54 1.53 -16.56
C ASP A 76 22.33 0.72 -16.09
N VAL A 77 21.72 -0.04 -17.00
CA VAL A 77 20.53 -0.85 -16.73
C VAL A 77 20.94 -2.32 -16.68
N PRO A 78 20.72 -3.02 -15.55
CA PRO A 78 20.95 -4.45 -15.43
C PRO A 78 20.21 -5.26 -16.50
N SER A 79 20.80 -6.39 -16.91
CA SER A 79 20.12 -7.37 -17.77
C SER A 79 18.96 -8.07 -17.05
N GLN A 80 18.21 -8.91 -17.77
CA GLN A 80 17.11 -9.73 -17.22
C GLN A 80 15.91 -8.90 -16.72
N SER A 81 15.54 -7.86 -17.47
CA SER A 81 14.47 -6.91 -17.12
C SER A 81 13.18 -7.57 -16.59
N ARG A 82 12.71 -8.63 -17.27
CA ARG A 82 11.46 -9.34 -16.95
C ARG A 82 11.48 -10.15 -15.65
N GLN A 83 12.65 -10.37 -15.05
CA GLN A 83 12.78 -11.09 -13.77
C GLN A 83 12.65 -10.16 -12.56
N TYR A 84 12.58 -8.85 -12.81
CA TYR A 84 12.26 -7.88 -11.78
C TYR A 84 10.78 -7.53 -11.82
N ALA A 85 10.20 -7.37 -10.64
CA ALA A 85 8.87 -6.82 -10.48
C ALA A 85 8.94 -5.71 -9.43
N ILE A 86 9.00 -4.48 -9.93
CA ILE A 86 9.44 -3.29 -9.20
C ILE A 86 8.26 -2.36 -8.97
N CYS A 87 7.86 -2.21 -7.72
CA CYS A 87 6.72 -1.37 -7.37
C CYS A 87 7.13 0.09 -7.18
N LEU A 88 6.32 1.01 -7.70
CA LEU A 88 6.43 2.44 -7.37
C LEU A 88 6.01 2.71 -5.92
N GLN A 89 5.11 1.88 -5.38
CA GLN A 89 4.64 1.99 -4.00
C GLN A 89 4.76 0.66 -3.27
N PRO A 90 5.91 0.37 -2.62
CA PRO A 90 6.07 -0.83 -1.82
C PRO A 90 5.14 -0.81 -0.60
N SER A 91 4.71 -2.00 -0.16
CA SER A 91 3.93 -2.17 1.05
C SER A 91 4.16 -3.57 1.62
N VAL A 92 3.95 -3.70 2.93
CA VAL A 92 3.78 -4.99 3.61
C VAL A 92 2.35 -5.08 4.12
N ILE A 93 1.80 -6.28 4.24
CA ILE A 93 0.37 -6.45 4.52
C ILE A 93 0.21 -6.96 5.96
N PRO A 94 -0.49 -6.25 6.85
CA PRO A 94 -0.85 -6.80 8.15
C PRO A 94 -1.62 -8.11 7.99
N SER A 95 -1.28 -9.12 8.78
CA SER A 95 -1.95 -10.43 8.71
C SER A 95 -3.42 -10.36 9.11
N VAL A 96 -3.83 -9.31 9.83
CA VAL A 96 -5.24 -8.98 10.11
C VAL A 96 -5.48 -7.53 9.68
N GLY A 97 -6.44 -7.34 8.77
CA GLY A 97 -6.78 -6.02 8.24
C GLY A 97 -7.83 -6.09 7.13
N PRO A 98 -8.37 -4.94 6.72
CA PRO A 98 -9.26 -4.79 5.56
C PRO A 98 -8.76 -5.46 4.27
N LEU A 99 -7.48 -5.30 3.91
CA LEU A 99 -6.98 -5.86 2.64
C LEU A 99 -6.96 -7.39 2.68
N ILE A 100 -6.33 -7.98 3.69
CA ILE A 100 -6.23 -9.44 3.78
C ILE A 100 -7.61 -10.10 3.93
N SER A 101 -8.56 -9.43 4.59
CA SER A 101 -9.94 -9.89 4.65
C SER A 101 -10.60 -9.85 3.26
N SER A 102 -10.40 -8.77 2.51
CA SER A 102 -10.90 -8.64 1.13
C SER A 102 -10.27 -9.66 0.19
N LEU A 103 -8.97 -9.94 0.31
CA LEU A 103 -8.28 -10.99 -0.46
C LEU A 103 -8.92 -12.37 -0.25
N ILE A 104 -9.23 -12.72 1.00
CA ILE A 104 -9.86 -14.00 1.34
C ILE A 104 -11.31 -14.04 0.85
N MET A 105 -12.12 -13.04 1.21
CA MET A 105 -13.56 -13.02 0.92
C MET A 105 -13.87 -12.88 -0.58
N SER A 106 -13.03 -12.19 -1.34
CA SER A 106 -13.17 -12.11 -2.80
C SER A 106 -12.69 -13.39 -3.52
N GLY A 107 -11.92 -14.25 -2.85
CA GLY A 107 -11.26 -15.41 -3.44
C GLY A 107 -9.95 -15.08 -4.18
N VAL A 108 -9.51 -13.81 -4.20
CA VAL A 108 -8.24 -13.40 -4.85
C VAL A 108 -7.03 -14.08 -4.21
N ALA A 109 -7.08 -14.36 -2.90
CA ALA A 109 -6.01 -15.07 -2.19
C ALA A 109 -5.66 -16.44 -2.82
N LYS A 110 -6.57 -17.06 -3.59
CA LYS A 110 -6.31 -18.34 -4.29
C LYS A 110 -5.34 -18.19 -5.47
N TYR A 111 -5.15 -16.98 -5.99
CA TYR A 111 -4.29 -16.71 -7.16
C TYR A 111 -3.02 -15.91 -6.80
N SER A 112 -2.88 -15.50 -5.55
CA SER A 112 -1.76 -14.70 -5.07
C SER A 112 -0.91 -15.50 -4.09
N GLY A 113 0.41 -15.46 -4.28
CA GLY A 113 1.35 -16.02 -3.32
C GLY A 113 1.74 -14.99 -2.26
N PHE A 114 1.90 -15.44 -1.03
CA PHE A 114 2.36 -14.61 0.09
C PHE A 114 3.40 -15.37 0.90
N ARG A 115 4.27 -14.60 1.55
CA ARG A 115 5.20 -15.09 2.55
C ARG A 115 5.20 -14.19 3.78
N LEU A 116 5.76 -14.69 4.87
CA LEU A 116 6.02 -13.85 6.05
C LEU A 116 7.20 -12.93 5.78
N LEU A 117 7.14 -11.71 6.31
CA LEU A 117 8.29 -10.80 6.39
C LEU A 117 9.32 -11.39 7.38
N ASP A 118 10.58 -11.58 6.95
CA ASP A 118 11.56 -12.31 7.77
C ASP A 118 12.02 -11.52 8.99
N SER A 119 12.16 -10.19 8.86
CA SER A 119 12.69 -9.37 9.95
C SER A 119 12.26 -7.91 9.89
N VAL A 120 12.16 -7.31 11.08
CA VAL A 120 12.13 -5.87 11.27
C VAL A 120 13.34 -5.49 12.10
N SER A 121 14.08 -4.48 11.66
CA SER A 121 15.31 -4.01 12.30
C SER A 121 15.28 -2.49 12.46
N VAL A 122 16.02 -2.01 13.45
CA VAL A 122 16.22 -0.59 13.72
C VAL A 122 17.70 -0.25 13.60
N TYR A 123 18.00 0.90 13.00
CA TYR A 123 19.35 1.47 13.00
C TYR A 123 19.54 2.38 14.22
N ASP A 124 20.68 2.26 14.88
CA ASP A 124 21.02 3.08 16.03
C ASP A 124 22.11 4.12 15.72
N ALA A 125 22.21 5.13 16.59
CA ALA A 125 23.22 6.17 16.47
C ALA A 125 24.67 5.67 16.66
N SER A 126 24.86 4.42 17.12
CA SER A 126 26.17 3.79 17.20
C SER A 126 26.65 3.23 15.86
N GLY A 127 25.80 3.29 14.84
CA GLY A 127 26.09 2.81 13.49
C GLY A 127 25.74 1.34 13.28
N ARG A 128 24.96 0.74 14.18
CA ARG A 128 24.61 -0.68 14.15
C ARG A 128 23.14 -0.89 13.88
N THR A 129 22.83 -2.04 13.32
CA THR A 129 21.47 -2.55 13.16
C THR A 129 21.14 -3.50 14.29
N ARG A 130 19.90 -3.45 14.76
CA ARG A 130 19.39 -4.38 15.76
C ARG A 130 18.06 -4.95 15.32
N SER A 131 17.95 -6.27 15.40
CA SER A 131 16.71 -6.98 15.14
C SER A 131 15.69 -6.66 16.22
N VAL A 132 14.47 -6.35 15.80
CA VAL A 132 13.33 -6.17 16.69
C VAL A 132 12.76 -7.56 17.02
N PRO A 133 12.58 -7.91 18.30
CA PRO A 133 11.95 -9.17 18.69
C PRO A 133 10.53 -9.31 18.12
N GLY A 134 10.26 -10.42 17.44
CA GLY A 134 8.96 -10.68 16.81
C GLY A 134 7.91 -11.31 17.74
N SER A 135 8.35 -11.91 18.85
CA SER A 135 7.48 -12.62 19.80
C SER A 135 7.79 -12.28 21.25
N LYS A 136 6.86 -12.65 22.15
CA LYS A 136 7.07 -12.54 23.60
C LYS A 136 8.28 -13.38 24.02
N GLU A 137 8.42 -14.57 23.46
CA GLU A 137 9.53 -15.49 23.67
C GLU A 137 10.88 -14.85 23.28
N ASP A 138 10.93 -14.13 22.15
CA ASP A 138 12.14 -13.44 21.70
C ASP A 138 12.53 -12.29 22.65
N ILE A 139 11.55 -11.54 23.15
CA ILE A 139 11.78 -10.52 24.20
C ILE A 139 12.37 -11.19 25.44
N PHE A 140 11.83 -12.33 25.86
CA PHE A 140 12.36 -13.07 27.01
C PHE A 140 13.79 -13.56 26.79
N LYS A 141 14.13 -14.03 25.58
CA LYS A 141 15.48 -14.51 25.22
C LYS A 141 16.51 -13.39 25.04
N SER A 142 16.08 -12.16 24.73
CA SER A 142 16.99 -11.03 24.48
C SER A 142 17.90 -10.74 25.69
N LYS A 143 19.22 -10.67 25.47
CA LYS A 143 20.20 -10.30 26.50
C LYS A 143 20.41 -8.79 26.61
N ASP A 144 19.96 -8.05 25.60
CA ASP A 144 20.17 -6.60 25.49
C ASP A 144 19.16 -5.78 26.29
N ILE A 145 18.06 -6.42 26.74
CA ILE A 145 16.99 -5.77 27.51
C ILE A 145 17.06 -6.22 28.97
N SER A 146 17.18 -5.27 29.90
CA SER A 146 17.19 -5.58 31.34
C SER A 146 15.87 -6.23 31.80
N LEU A 147 15.89 -7.02 32.87
CA LEU A 147 14.68 -7.67 33.40
C LEU A 147 13.57 -6.69 33.79
N ILE A 148 13.95 -5.52 34.32
CA ILE A 148 13.00 -4.47 34.69
C ILE A 148 12.36 -3.88 33.42
N GLU A 149 13.16 -3.61 32.40
CA GLU A 149 12.69 -3.07 31.13
C GLU A 149 11.77 -4.07 30.42
N LYS A 150 12.10 -5.38 30.43
CA LYS A 150 11.21 -6.43 29.90
C LYS A 150 9.84 -6.42 30.59
N ARG A 151 9.78 -6.26 31.91
CA ARG A 151 8.51 -6.19 32.65
C ARG A 151 7.68 -4.98 32.23
N ARG A 152 8.30 -3.81 32.07
CA ARG A 152 7.63 -2.59 31.60
C ARG A 152 7.12 -2.73 30.16
N LEU A 153 7.95 -3.28 29.28
CA LEU A 153 7.61 -3.57 27.90
C LEU A 153 6.41 -4.51 27.81
N MET A 154 6.43 -5.62 28.54
CA MET A 154 5.32 -6.59 28.54
C MET A 154 4.02 -5.99 29.10
N ARG A 155 4.09 -5.13 30.12
CA ARG A 155 2.93 -4.38 30.62
C ARG A 155 2.34 -3.48 29.53
N PHE A 156 3.19 -2.74 28.82
CA PHE A 156 2.75 -1.89 27.71
C PHE A 156 2.14 -2.71 26.55
N LEU A 157 2.81 -3.77 26.09
CA LEU A 157 2.30 -4.59 24.98
C LEU A 157 0.96 -5.25 25.30
N THR A 158 0.77 -5.68 26.56
CA THR A 158 -0.50 -6.24 27.02
C THR A 158 -1.61 -5.19 27.02
N PHE A 159 -1.30 -3.98 27.49
CA PHE A 159 -2.21 -2.84 27.41
C PHE A 159 -2.58 -2.51 25.96
N ALA A 160 -1.59 -2.37 25.07
CA ALA A 160 -1.80 -1.96 23.68
C ALA A 160 -2.56 -3.01 22.84
N ALA A 161 -2.39 -4.30 23.13
CA ALA A 161 -3.12 -5.37 22.44
C ALA A 161 -4.59 -5.51 22.92
N GLY A 162 -4.84 -5.18 24.19
CA GLY A 162 -6.15 -5.23 24.83
C GLY A 162 -7.04 -4.03 24.49
N ASP A 163 -8.17 -3.90 25.19
CA ASP A 163 -9.05 -2.74 25.05
C ASP A 163 -8.48 -1.54 25.83
N PHE A 164 -7.60 -0.79 25.18
CA PHE A 164 -6.87 0.32 25.79
C PHE A 164 -7.74 1.58 25.97
N ALA A 165 -8.85 1.70 25.24
CA ALA A 165 -9.67 2.92 25.23
C ALA A 165 -10.34 3.17 26.58
N GLU A 166 -10.68 2.11 27.31
CA GLU A 166 -11.33 2.16 28.63
C GLU A 166 -10.34 2.22 29.81
N GLN A 167 -9.04 2.19 29.54
CA GLN A 167 -8.01 2.10 30.57
C GLN A 167 -7.57 3.48 31.06
N LYS A 168 -7.33 3.60 32.37
CA LYS A 168 -6.87 4.84 33.03
C LYS A 168 -5.54 5.35 32.48
N GLU A 169 -4.69 4.46 31.98
CA GLU A 169 -3.44 4.83 31.36
C GLU A 169 -3.62 5.76 30.15
N PHE A 170 -4.73 5.60 29.39
CA PHE A 170 -5.03 6.35 28.16
C PHE A 170 -5.83 7.65 28.39
N GLU A 171 -6.57 7.74 29.50
CA GLU A 171 -7.47 8.86 29.80
C GLU A 171 -6.77 10.23 29.67
N GLY A 172 -7.31 11.10 28.80
CA GLY A 172 -6.79 12.45 28.55
C GLY A 172 -5.44 12.51 27.82
N LYS A 173 -4.97 11.41 27.23
CA LYS A 173 -3.65 11.32 26.57
C LYS A 173 -3.70 10.96 25.09
N ALA A 174 -4.86 11.08 24.44
CA ALA A 174 -4.98 10.76 23.01
C ALA A 174 -4.07 11.66 22.13
N ASP A 175 -3.97 12.94 22.46
CA ASP A 175 -3.31 13.95 21.63
C ASP A 175 -1.84 14.20 21.98
N ILE A 176 -1.32 13.62 23.07
CA ILE A 176 0.10 13.75 23.40
C ILE A 176 0.96 12.90 22.45
N PRO A 177 2.20 13.32 22.16
CA PRO A 177 3.12 12.53 21.33
C PRO A 177 3.31 11.11 21.87
N PHE A 178 3.25 10.11 20.98
CA PHE A 178 3.31 8.70 21.37
C PHE A 178 4.59 8.34 22.12
N LEU A 179 5.74 8.88 21.71
CA LEU A 179 7.00 8.69 22.43
C LEU A 179 6.92 9.21 23.88
N GLN A 180 6.30 10.38 24.09
CA GLN A 180 6.10 10.94 25.41
C GLN A 180 5.17 10.06 26.25
N PHE A 181 4.13 9.48 25.65
CA PHE A 181 3.23 8.55 26.33
C PHE A 181 3.96 7.29 26.83
N LEU A 182 4.79 6.66 25.99
CA LEU A 182 5.58 5.49 26.35
C LEU A 182 6.50 5.74 27.55
N GLN A 183 7.17 6.90 27.56
CA GLN A 183 8.12 7.26 28.61
C GLN A 183 7.42 7.69 29.89
N SER A 184 6.40 8.55 29.80
CA SER A 184 5.74 9.11 30.98
C SER A 184 4.78 8.12 31.66
N THR A 185 4.05 7.31 30.89
CA THR A 185 2.98 6.45 31.43
C THR A 185 3.49 5.04 31.75
N PHE A 186 4.38 4.50 30.92
CA PHE A 186 4.93 3.15 31.09
C PHE A 186 6.38 3.13 31.58
N SER A 187 7.02 4.30 31.72
CA SER A 187 8.41 4.42 32.20
C SER A 187 9.41 3.61 31.37
N LEU A 188 9.15 3.49 30.07
CA LEU A 188 10.06 2.84 29.13
C LEU A 188 11.25 3.75 28.85
N SER A 189 12.43 3.15 28.64
CA SER A 189 13.63 3.89 28.25
C SER A 189 13.45 4.59 26.90
N GLN A 190 14.27 5.61 26.63
CA GLN A 190 14.30 6.27 25.31
C GLN A 190 14.49 5.26 24.19
N GLU A 191 15.40 4.31 24.39
CA GLU A 191 15.75 3.28 23.42
C GLU A 191 14.57 2.36 23.10
N THR A 192 13.95 1.75 24.12
CA THR A 192 12.76 0.90 23.93
C THR A 192 11.61 1.68 23.32
N SER A 193 11.41 2.94 23.74
CA SER A 193 10.35 3.80 23.21
C SER A 193 10.57 4.10 21.73
N THR A 194 11.80 4.37 21.31
CA THR A 194 12.18 4.55 19.90
C THR A 194 11.88 3.28 19.08
N VAL A 195 12.25 2.10 19.59
CA VAL A 195 11.95 0.83 18.89
C VAL A 195 10.44 0.61 18.73
N ILE A 196 9.67 0.84 19.79
CA ILE A 196 8.21 0.69 19.73
C ILE A 196 7.62 1.69 18.73
N ALA A 197 7.95 2.98 18.83
CA ALA A 197 7.37 4.00 17.98
C ALA A 197 7.67 3.78 16.50
N TYR A 198 8.94 3.60 16.15
CA TYR A 198 9.38 3.61 14.75
C TYR A 198 9.36 2.22 14.10
N SER A 199 9.57 1.13 14.85
CA SER A 199 9.69 -0.21 14.27
C SER A 199 8.50 -1.12 14.53
N LEU A 200 7.73 -0.91 15.61
CA LEU A 200 6.48 -1.64 15.83
C LEU A 200 5.28 -0.83 15.34
N ALA A 201 5.21 0.45 15.71
CA ALA A 201 4.09 1.32 15.35
C ALA A 201 4.27 2.00 14.00
N PHE A 202 5.47 2.00 13.41
CA PHE A 202 5.77 2.68 12.13
C PHE A 202 5.40 4.18 12.13
N CYS A 203 5.61 4.86 13.25
CA CYS A 203 5.55 6.32 13.28
C CYS A 203 6.55 6.90 12.26
N MET A 204 6.11 7.88 11.50
CA MET A 204 6.90 8.64 10.53
C MET A 204 7.57 9.85 11.19
N SER A 205 6.99 10.39 12.27
CA SER A 205 7.51 11.54 13.02
C SER A 205 7.45 11.32 14.55
N PRO A 206 8.24 12.06 15.35
CA PRO A 206 8.19 11.99 16.80
C PRO A 206 6.93 12.64 17.41
N THR A 207 6.16 13.39 16.61
CA THR A 207 5.00 14.17 17.04
C THR A 207 3.68 13.45 16.81
N GLU A 208 3.68 12.25 16.24
CA GLU A 208 2.45 11.49 16.04
C GLU A 208 1.68 11.27 17.35
N PRO A 209 0.36 11.50 17.36
CA PRO A 209 -0.44 11.43 18.57
C PRO A 209 -0.63 9.98 19.01
N THR A 210 -0.81 9.81 20.31
CA THR A 210 -0.94 8.50 20.96
C THR A 210 -2.18 7.74 20.49
N GLY A 211 -3.32 8.41 20.30
CA GLY A 211 -4.60 7.77 19.96
C GLY A 211 -4.56 6.99 18.65
N SER A 212 -4.23 7.66 17.55
CA SER A 212 -4.14 7.00 16.23
C SER A 212 -3.00 5.98 16.18
N THR A 213 -1.87 6.28 16.85
CA THR A 213 -0.72 5.36 16.91
C THR A 213 -1.06 4.06 17.65
N LEU A 214 -1.80 4.13 18.77
CA LEU A 214 -2.23 2.93 19.50
C LEU A 214 -3.23 2.09 18.70
N GLN A 215 -4.17 2.72 17.99
CA GLN A 215 -5.11 2.00 17.10
C GLN A 215 -4.35 1.23 16.01
N ARG A 216 -3.35 1.87 15.40
CA ARG A 216 -2.46 1.23 14.41
C ARG A 216 -1.64 0.10 15.03
N LEU A 217 -0.96 0.36 16.14
CA LEU A 217 -0.14 -0.64 16.83
C LEU A 217 -0.96 -1.86 17.27
N GLN A 218 -2.18 -1.64 17.79
CA GLN A 218 -3.07 -2.72 18.20
C GLN A 218 -3.39 -3.66 17.03
N ARG A 219 -3.63 -3.13 15.81
CA ARG A 219 -3.83 -3.95 14.61
C ARG A 219 -2.63 -4.85 14.32
N TYR A 220 -1.41 -4.30 14.41
CA TYR A 220 -0.19 -5.06 14.18
C TYR A 220 0.07 -6.11 15.26
N LEU A 221 -0.17 -5.79 16.54
CA LEU A 221 -0.04 -6.74 17.63
C LEU A 221 -1.04 -7.90 17.50
N ARG A 222 -2.27 -7.63 17.07
CA ARG A 222 -3.30 -8.65 16.80
C ARG A 222 -3.01 -9.50 15.54
N SER A 223 -2.15 -9.00 14.65
CA SER A 223 -1.76 -9.71 13.44
C SER A 223 -0.73 -10.82 13.71
N SER A 224 0.06 -10.69 14.79
CA SER A 224 1.07 -11.69 15.15
C SER A 224 0.43 -13.04 15.49
N GLY A 225 1.01 -14.13 14.99
CA GLY A 225 0.56 -15.50 15.25
C GLY A 225 -0.53 -16.03 14.31
N ARG A 226 -1.12 -15.19 13.43
CA ARG A 226 -2.17 -15.67 12.50
C ARG A 226 -1.64 -16.64 11.45
N TYR A 227 -0.55 -16.27 10.78
CA TYR A 227 0.11 -17.11 9.76
C TYR A 227 1.52 -17.53 10.17
N GLY A 228 2.03 -16.99 11.27
CA GLY A 228 3.36 -17.26 11.78
C GLY A 228 3.85 -16.17 12.73
N PRO A 229 5.17 -16.12 13.03
CA PRO A 229 5.72 -15.20 14.00
C PRO A 229 5.66 -13.73 13.57
N SER A 230 5.77 -13.45 12.27
CA SER A 230 5.70 -12.08 11.76
C SER A 230 4.24 -11.60 11.69
N PRO A 231 3.93 -10.36 12.11
CA PRO A 231 2.61 -9.78 11.91
C PRO A 231 2.35 -9.36 10.45
N PHE A 232 3.38 -9.37 9.60
CA PHE A 232 3.30 -8.88 8.23
C PHE A 232 3.55 -9.96 7.19
N LEU A 233 2.82 -9.85 6.08
CA LEU A 233 2.99 -10.62 4.87
C LEU A 233 3.64 -9.76 3.78
N VAL A 234 4.38 -10.40 2.89
CA VAL A 234 4.92 -9.85 1.65
C VAL A 234 4.27 -10.59 0.50
N GLY A 235 3.71 -9.84 -0.47
CA GLY A 235 3.17 -10.41 -1.70
C GLY A 235 4.30 -10.95 -2.59
N HIS A 236 4.06 -12.07 -3.24
CA HIS A 236 4.96 -12.55 -4.30
C HIS A 236 4.88 -11.62 -5.52
N TYR A 237 6.00 -11.51 -6.23
CA TYR A 237 6.17 -10.67 -7.42
C TYR A 237 6.01 -9.18 -7.15
N GLY A 238 5.95 -8.76 -5.89
CA GLY A 238 5.96 -7.35 -5.54
C GLY A 238 4.87 -6.96 -4.56
N GLY A 239 4.51 -5.69 -4.64
CA GLY A 239 3.64 -4.96 -3.73
C GLY A 239 2.21 -4.91 -4.26
N ILE A 240 1.54 -3.82 -3.93
CA ILE A 240 0.10 -3.67 -4.14
C ILE A 240 -0.36 -3.66 -5.62
N GLY A 241 0.55 -3.42 -6.57
CA GLY A 241 0.24 -3.48 -8.00
C GLY A 241 -0.12 -4.88 -8.51
N ASP A 242 0.59 -5.92 -8.06
CA ASP A 242 0.25 -7.32 -8.39
C ASP A 242 -1.04 -7.77 -7.69
N ILE A 243 -1.28 -7.24 -6.49
CA ILE A 243 -2.54 -7.47 -5.76
C ILE A 243 -3.71 -6.86 -6.53
N ALA A 244 -3.56 -5.65 -7.08
CA ALA A 244 -4.58 -5.01 -7.90
C ALA A 244 -4.94 -5.89 -9.11
N GLN A 245 -3.95 -6.50 -9.78
CA GLN A 245 -4.19 -7.45 -10.88
C GLN A 245 -5.02 -8.67 -10.44
N GLY A 246 -4.78 -9.17 -9.22
CA GLY A 246 -5.60 -10.25 -8.64
C GLY A 246 -7.08 -9.87 -8.55
N PHE A 247 -7.39 -8.64 -8.10
CA PHE A 247 -8.75 -8.12 -8.10
C PHE A 247 -9.29 -7.87 -9.51
N CYS A 248 -8.47 -7.37 -10.44
CA CYS A 248 -8.86 -7.24 -11.85
C CYS A 248 -9.29 -8.60 -12.44
N ARG A 249 -8.54 -9.67 -12.13
CA ARG A 249 -8.91 -11.03 -12.51
C ARG A 249 -10.24 -11.46 -11.88
N ALA A 250 -10.45 -11.19 -10.59
CA ALA A 250 -11.71 -11.55 -9.93
C ALA A 250 -12.93 -10.84 -10.54
N SER A 251 -12.77 -9.58 -10.93
CA SER A 251 -13.75 -8.82 -11.70
C SER A 251 -14.01 -9.45 -13.07
N ALA A 252 -12.95 -9.76 -13.84
CA ALA A 252 -13.06 -10.36 -15.17
C ALA A 252 -13.76 -11.72 -15.16
N VAL A 253 -13.44 -12.58 -14.19
CA VAL A 253 -14.10 -13.88 -13.99
C VAL A 253 -15.59 -13.71 -13.69
N SER A 254 -15.97 -12.58 -13.09
CA SER A 254 -17.37 -12.24 -12.78
C SER A 254 -18.04 -11.40 -13.89
N GLY A 255 -17.43 -11.30 -15.07
CA GLY A 255 -18.01 -10.63 -16.24
C GLY A 255 -17.53 -9.21 -16.52
N GLY A 256 -16.58 -8.68 -15.74
CA GLY A 256 -15.96 -7.37 -16.01
C GLY A 256 -15.15 -7.36 -17.31
N VAL A 257 -15.28 -6.30 -18.10
CA VAL A 257 -14.55 -6.10 -19.36
C VAL A 257 -13.36 -5.17 -19.14
N TYR A 258 -12.19 -5.52 -19.67
CA TYR A 258 -10.94 -4.79 -19.46
C TYR A 258 -10.42 -4.16 -20.76
N ILE A 259 -10.01 -2.89 -20.68
CA ILE A 259 -9.44 -2.15 -21.81
C ILE A 259 -8.19 -1.40 -21.34
N LEU A 260 -7.01 -1.90 -21.68
CA LEU A 260 -5.71 -1.29 -21.35
C LEU A 260 -5.11 -0.57 -22.56
N GLY A 261 -4.20 0.37 -22.30
CA GLY A 261 -3.40 1.04 -23.32
C GLY A 261 -4.21 1.99 -24.23
N ARG A 262 -5.43 2.35 -23.84
CA ARG A 262 -6.34 3.21 -24.62
C ARG A 262 -6.72 4.44 -23.82
N LYS A 263 -6.39 5.63 -24.33
CA LYS A 263 -6.79 6.89 -23.69
C LYS A 263 -8.25 7.21 -23.98
N ILE A 264 -8.93 7.82 -23.02
CA ILE A 264 -10.26 8.40 -23.24
C ILE A 264 -10.06 9.71 -23.97
N THR A 265 -10.54 9.78 -25.21
CA THR A 265 -10.44 11.00 -26.04
C THR A 265 -11.61 11.94 -25.81
N LYS A 266 -12.77 11.39 -25.43
CA LYS A 266 -13.96 12.17 -25.10
C LYS A 266 -14.81 11.43 -24.07
N LEU A 267 -15.24 12.18 -23.05
CA LEU A 267 -16.29 11.78 -22.10
C LEU A 267 -17.41 12.81 -22.20
N SER A 268 -18.65 12.37 -22.40
CA SER A 268 -19.82 13.28 -22.46
C SER A 268 -21.00 12.74 -21.67
N ARG A 269 -21.67 13.63 -20.94
CA ARG A 269 -22.94 13.34 -20.29
C ARG A 269 -24.06 13.45 -21.33
N VAL A 270 -24.89 12.41 -21.45
CA VAL A 270 -25.94 12.29 -22.46
C VAL A 270 -27.29 12.80 -21.93
N GLN A 271 -27.58 12.64 -20.64
CA GLN A 271 -28.81 13.15 -20.02
C GLN A 271 -28.60 14.48 -19.27
N PRO A 272 -29.50 15.47 -19.43
CA PRO A 272 -29.47 16.69 -18.63
C PRO A 272 -29.78 16.39 -17.15
N ILE A 273 -29.19 17.16 -16.24
CA ILE A 273 -29.44 17.07 -14.79
C ILE A 273 -30.91 17.39 -14.54
N THR A 274 -31.78 16.38 -14.40
CA THR A 274 -33.15 16.62 -13.95
C THR A 274 -33.12 16.94 -12.47
N SER A 275 -33.26 18.23 -12.15
CA SER A 275 -33.60 18.64 -10.79
C SER A 275 -34.96 18.02 -10.43
N PRO A 276 -35.17 17.50 -9.21
CA PRO A 276 -36.42 16.82 -8.83
C PRO A 276 -37.69 17.69 -8.93
N LEU A 277 -37.55 18.99 -9.21
CA LEU A 277 -38.62 19.98 -9.30
C LEU A 277 -39.19 20.16 -10.72
N ASP A 278 -38.53 19.66 -11.77
CA ASP A 278 -38.94 19.88 -13.18
C ASP A 278 -39.48 18.63 -13.90
N ALA A 279 -39.77 17.55 -13.17
CA ALA A 279 -40.32 16.33 -13.76
C ALA A 279 -41.76 16.55 -14.25
N SER A 280 -41.91 16.91 -15.52
CA SER A 280 -43.16 16.73 -16.26
C SER A 280 -43.41 15.22 -16.47
N PRO A 281 -44.66 14.74 -16.43
CA PRO A 281 -44.94 13.32 -16.61
C PRO A 281 -44.45 12.85 -17.99
N PRO A 282 -43.80 11.68 -18.10
CA PRO A 282 -43.26 11.21 -19.37
C PRO A 282 -44.39 10.95 -20.38
N PRO A 283 -44.18 11.28 -21.67
CA PRO A 283 -45.11 10.91 -22.73
C PRO A 283 -45.24 9.38 -22.84
N ALA A 284 -46.44 8.91 -23.18
CA ALA A 284 -46.90 7.53 -23.06
C ALA A 284 -46.32 6.52 -24.08
N GLU A 285 -45.19 6.82 -24.71
CA GLU A 285 -44.50 5.91 -25.64
C GLU A 285 -42.99 6.02 -25.40
N ILE A 286 -42.47 5.16 -24.53
CA ILE A 286 -41.02 4.99 -24.32
C ILE A 286 -40.64 3.73 -25.11
N ASP A 287 -39.84 3.89 -26.16
CA ASP A 287 -39.08 2.76 -26.73
C ASP A 287 -38.23 2.16 -25.61
N ASP A 288 -38.30 0.84 -25.40
CA ASP A 288 -37.58 0.04 -24.39
C ASP A 288 -36.02 0.04 -24.56
N GLU A 289 -35.41 1.05 -25.21
CA GLU A 289 -33.96 1.17 -25.27
C GLU A 289 -33.42 1.68 -23.91
N PRO A 290 -32.45 0.98 -23.30
CA PRO A 290 -31.85 1.41 -22.02
C PRO A 290 -31.22 2.80 -22.17
N THR A 291 -31.58 3.72 -21.28
CA THR A 291 -31.06 5.09 -21.27
C THR A 291 -29.78 5.15 -20.44
N PHE A 292 -28.68 5.61 -21.05
CA PHE A 292 -27.37 5.77 -20.38
C PHE A 292 -27.09 7.22 -20.02
N ASN A 293 -26.25 7.45 -19.01
CA ASN A 293 -25.88 8.78 -18.55
C ASN A 293 -24.62 9.32 -19.25
N TYR A 294 -23.72 8.43 -19.70
CA TYR A 294 -22.43 8.79 -20.27
C TYR A 294 -22.10 8.04 -21.54
N ASP A 295 -21.41 8.74 -22.44
CA ASP A 295 -20.71 8.20 -23.60
C ASP A 295 -19.19 8.37 -23.40
N LEU A 296 -18.44 7.28 -23.60
CA LEU A 296 -16.98 7.23 -23.53
C LEU A 296 -16.43 6.83 -24.89
N VAL A 297 -15.60 7.71 -25.48
CA VAL A 297 -14.88 7.44 -26.73
C VAL A 297 -13.41 7.21 -26.41
N LEU A 298 -12.90 6.05 -26.81
CA LEU A 298 -11.51 5.66 -26.59
C LEU A 298 -10.68 5.82 -27.87
N GLU A 299 -9.40 6.12 -27.69
CA GLU A 299 -8.41 6.18 -28.76
C GLU A 299 -8.31 4.82 -29.46
N ASP A 300 -8.32 4.83 -30.81
CA ASP A 300 -8.20 3.64 -31.65
C ASP A 300 -9.14 2.49 -31.26
N PHE A 301 -10.34 2.83 -30.77
CA PHE A 301 -11.39 1.89 -30.41
C PHE A 301 -12.65 2.20 -31.23
N PRO A 302 -13.24 1.20 -31.90
CA PRO A 302 -14.28 1.44 -32.91
C PRO A 302 -15.61 1.89 -32.30
N ASP A 303 -15.94 1.43 -31.08
CA ASP A 303 -17.25 1.62 -30.48
C ASP A 303 -17.23 2.67 -29.37
N THR A 304 -18.28 3.49 -29.30
CA THR A 304 -18.54 4.31 -28.11
C THR A 304 -19.09 3.41 -27.01
N LEU A 305 -18.48 3.47 -25.82
CA LEU A 305 -19.00 2.78 -24.64
C LEU A 305 -20.03 3.65 -23.96
N GLN A 306 -21.11 3.05 -23.46
CA GLN A 306 -22.17 3.77 -22.77
C GLN A 306 -22.33 3.24 -21.35
N CYS A 307 -22.48 4.12 -20.36
CA CYS A 307 -22.67 3.69 -18.98
C CYS A 307 -23.56 4.62 -18.15
N ASN A 308 -24.04 4.10 -17.01
CA ASN A 308 -24.89 4.85 -16.06
C ASN A 308 -24.08 5.54 -14.97
N LEU A 309 -22.96 4.93 -14.57
CA LEU A 309 -22.08 5.43 -13.52
C LEU A 309 -20.63 5.48 -14.03
N VAL A 310 -19.89 6.52 -13.65
CA VAL A 310 -18.44 6.59 -13.80
C VAL A 310 -17.78 6.60 -12.43
N ILE A 311 -16.78 5.75 -12.23
CA ILE A 311 -15.87 5.80 -11.08
C ILE A 311 -14.47 6.09 -11.62
N SER A 312 -13.78 7.09 -11.11
CA SER A 312 -12.45 7.46 -11.64
C SER A 312 -11.49 7.79 -10.52
N SER A 313 -10.23 7.34 -10.66
CA SER A 313 -9.13 7.97 -9.92
C SER A 313 -9.06 9.46 -10.29
N ALA A 314 -8.67 10.29 -9.32
CA ALA A 314 -8.53 11.74 -9.51
C ALA A 314 -7.60 12.09 -10.69
N ALA A 315 -6.61 11.24 -10.99
CA ALA A 315 -5.68 11.43 -12.11
C ALA A 315 -6.34 11.32 -13.50
N PHE A 316 -7.51 10.69 -13.60
CA PHE A 316 -8.21 10.46 -14.86
C PHE A 316 -9.47 11.32 -15.03
N VAL A 317 -9.75 12.23 -14.09
CA VAL A 317 -10.88 13.17 -14.19
C VAL A 317 -10.60 14.22 -15.26
N PRO A 318 -11.41 14.34 -16.33
CA PRO A 318 -11.23 15.40 -17.31
C PRO A 318 -11.49 16.78 -16.68
N PRO A 319 -10.76 17.83 -17.07
CA PRO A 319 -10.92 19.17 -16.49
C PRO A 319 -12.37 19.70 -16.52
N ASP A 320 -13.11 19.41 -17.58
CA ASP A 320 -14.51 19.85 -17.77
C ASP A 320 -15.52 19.16 -16.83
N PHE A 321 -15.09 18.10 -16.15
CA PHE A 321 -15.94 17.33 -15.23
C PHE A 321 -15.68 17.63 -13.74
N ASN A 322 -14.69 18.47 -13.40
CA ASN A 322 -14.31 18.77 -12.02
C ASN A 322 -15.51 19.16 -11.12
N ASP A 323 -16.38 20.04 -11.62
CA ASP A 323 -17.57 20.53 -10.89
C ASP A 323 -18.76 19.55 -10.91
N GLN A 324 -18.65 18.45 -11.67
CA GLN A 324 -19.69 17.43 -11.83
C GLN A 324 -19.35 16.12 -11.09
N THR A 325 -18.24 16.09 -10.35
CA THR A 325 -17.81 14.91 -9.60
C THR A 325 -18.33 14.92 -8.16
N SER A 326 -18.63 13.73 -7.65
CA SER A 326 -18.84 13.47 -6.22
C SER A 326 -17.57 12.88 -5.63
N THR A 327 -16.73 13.74 -5.06
CA THR A 327 -15.52 13.30 -4.36
C THR A 327 -15.87 12.76 -2.99
N LEU A 328 -15.55 11.50 -2.73
CA LEU A 328 -15.82 10.88 -1.43
C LEU A 328 -14.84 11.40 -0.37
N SER A 329 -15.36 11.77 0.80
CA SER A 329 -14.53 12.16 1.94
C SER A 329 -13.67 10.99 2.43
N ARG A 330 -12.59 11.26 3.15
CA ARG A 330 -11.86 10.20 3.89
C ARG A 330 -12.54 9.95 5.24
N LEU A 331 -12.50 8.71 5.73
CA LEU A 331 -13.13 8.33 7.01
C LEU A 331 -12.34 8.82 8.23
N THR A 332 -11.02 8.96 8.09
CA THR A 332 -10.12 9.30 9.19
C THR A 332 -9.73 10.79 9.14
N GLU A 333 -10.44 11.59 9.94
CA GLU A 333 -10.01 12.93 10.37
C GLU A 333 -9.07 12.86 11.59
N GLY A 334 -8.50 11.69 11.91
CA GLY A 334 -7.42 11.59 12.88
C GLY A 334 -6.24 12.46 12.47
N SER A 335 -5.49 13.01 13.45
CA SER A 335 -4.29 13.80 13.17
C SER A 335 -3.39 13.00 12.23
N ARG A 336 -3.28 13.49 11.00
CA ARG A 336 -2.42 12.88 9.98
C ARG A 336 -0.97 13.06 10.43
N PRO A 337 -0.08 12.14 10.05
CA PRO A 337 1.34 12.45 10.03
C PRO A 337 1.52 13.74 9.23
N ASP A 338 2.31 14.67 9.76
CA ASP A 338 2.61 15.95 9.12
C ASP A 338 3.54 15.73 7.91
N VAL A 339 2.98 15.15 6.85
CA VAL A 339 3.70 14.67 5.65
C VAL A 339 3.00 15.19 4.41
N SER A 340 3.68 16.04 3.65
CA SER A 340 3.19 16.60 2.39
C SER A 340 3.80 15.95 1.14
N CYS A 341 4.91 15.22 1.31
CA CYS A 341 5.67 14.60 0.24
C CYS A 341 6.49 13.41 0.78
N MET A 342 6.85 12.47 -0.08
CA MET A 342 7.75 11.36 0.23
C MET A 342 8.89 11.36 -0.78
N ALA A 343 10.14 11.44 -0.30
CA ALA A 343 11.30 11.16 -1.15
C ALA A 343 11.50 9.65 -1.22
N ARG A 344 11.66 9.13 -2.44
CA ARG A 344 11.82 7.69 -2.71
C ARG A 344 13.10 7.38 -3.47
N CYS A 345 13.66 6.21 -3.15
CA CYS A 345 14.71 5.58 -3.93
C CYS A 345 14.38 4.09 -4.10
N ILE A 346 14.56 3.60 -5.32
CA ILE A 346 14.59 2.17 -5.63
C ILE A 346 16.03 1.85 -6.04
N ALA A 347 16.67 0.90 -5.37
CA ALA A 347 18.01 0.45 -5.70
C ALA A 347 18.05 -1.06 -5.92
N ILE A 348 18.87 -1.50 -6.88
CA ILE A 348 19.18 -2.91 -7.12
C ILE A 348 20.58 -3.18 -6.59
N ILE A 349 20.73 -4.19 -5.73
CA ILE A 349 22.02 -4.66 -5.21
C ILE A 349 22.19 -6.15 -5.49
N ASP A 350 23.42 -6.65 -5.42
CA ASP A 350 23.80 -8.03 -5.72
C ASP A 350 24.58 -8.75 -4.63
N GLU A 351 24.64 -8.14 -3.46
CA GLU A 351 25.04 -8.80 -2.21
C GLU A 351 23.99 -8.50 -1.13
N PRO A 352 23.73 -9.43 -0.21
CA PRO A 352 22.74 -9.23 0.85
C PRO A 352 23.23 -8.22 1.90
N LEU A 353 22.27 -7.53 2.53
CA LEU A 353 22.53 -6.70 3.70
C LEU A 353 22.59 -7.55 4.98
N SER A 354 23.50 -7.21 5.90
CA SER A 354 23.57 -7.80 7.24
C SER A 354 22.85 -6.91 8.25
N LEU A 355 21.68 -7.37 8.69
CA LEU A 355 20.86 -6.67 9.67
C LEU A 355 20.91 -7.30 11.07
N LYS A 356 21.72 -8.35 11.27
CA LYS A 356 21.88 -9.01 12.57
C LYS A 356 22.96 -8.31 13.39
N SER A 357 22.74 -8.21 14.70
CA SER A 357 23.77 -7.70 15.61
C SER A 357 25.00 -8.60 15.56
N SER A 358 26.16 -8.00 15.28
CA SER A 358 27.44 -8.68 15.51
C SER A 358 27.54 -9.02 17.00
N PRO A 359 27.69 -10.29 17.42
CA PRO A 359 27.87 -10.61 18.82
C PRO A 359 29.21 -10.03 19.29
N SER A 360 29.15 -9.15 20.29
CA SER A 360 30.34 -8.72 21.02
C SER A 360 30.76 -9.85 21.99
N GLY A 361 31.77 -10.64 21.61
CA GLY A 361 32.49 -11.54 22.51
C GLY A 361 32.84 -12.90 21.87
N PRO A 362 33.98 -13.53 22.24
CA PRO A 362 34.39 -14.80 21.67
C PRO A 362 33.48 -15.91 22.20
N VAL A 363 32.72 -16.55 21.32
CA VAL A 363 31.93 -17.74 21.66
C VAL A 363 32.81 -18.95 21.36
N GLN A 364 33.18 -19.68 22.41
CA GLN A 364 33.70 -21.04 22.28
C GLN A 364 32.59 -21.93 21.71
N GLU A 365 32.88 -22.57 20.57
CA GLU A 365 32.03 -23.59 19.96
C GLU A 365 32.00 -24.83 20.88
N GLU A 366 30.84 -25.12 21.46
CA GLU A 366 30.49 -26.50 21.81
C GLU A 366 29.65 -27.06 20.66
N ALA A 367 30.29 -27.90 19.85
CA ALA A 367 29.67 -28.64 18.77
C ALA A 367 28.86 -29.82 19.34
N THR A 368 27.55 -29.83 19.11
CA THR A 368 26.75 -31.05 19.11
C THR A 368 26.46 -31.44 17.67
N GLU A 369 27.10 -32.52 17.23
CA GLU A 369 26.91 -33.14 15.92
C GLU A 369 25.52 -33.80 15.86
N GLN A 370 24.61 -33.24 15.06
CA GLN A 370 23.61 -34.00 14.34
C GLN A 370 23.62 -33.53 12.89
N ALA A 371 24.16 -34.40 12.03
CA ALA A 371 24.31 -34.20 10.61
C ALA A 371 22.98 -34.46 9.91
N ASP A 372 22.39 -33.41 9.33
CA ASP A 372 21.51 -33.53 8.18
C ASP A 372 22.17 -32.84 6.99
N ASN A 373 22.34 -33.63 5.93
CA ASN A 373 23.12 -33.30 4.76
C ASN A 373 22.21 -32.64 3.72
N SER A 374 22.11 -31.30 3.76
CA SER A 374 21.66 -30.51 2.62
C SER A 374 22.53 -29.25 2.48
N SER A 375 22.94 -29.01 1.24
CA SER A 375 23.94 -28.03 0.82
C SER A 375 23.47 -26.58 1.01
N SER A 376 24.08 -25.85 1.95
CA SER A 376 24.53 -24.44 1.79
C SER A 376 24.95 -23.84 3.14
N ALA A 377 26.25 -23.84 3.44
CA ALA A 377 26.80 -23.26 4.67
C ALA A 377 27.07 -21.72 4.56
N GLU A 378 26.69 -21.05 3.48
CA GLU A 378 27.09 -19.66 3.18
C GLU A 378 26.05 -18.56 3.46
N SER A 379 24.85 -18.84 3.99
CA SER A 379 23.77 -17.83 4.07
C SER A 379 23.20 -17.52 5.47
N ARG A 380 23.86 -17.93 6.57
CA ARG A 380 23.25 -17.89 7.92
C ARG A 380 22.91 -16.48 8.51
N GLY A 381 23.17 -15.39 7.78
CA GLY A 381 22.91 -14.01 8.22
C GLY A 381 22.14 -13.09 7.27
N ALA A 382 21.95 -13.48 6.01
CA ALA A 382 21.38 -12.61 4.97
C ALA A 382 19.85 -12.47 5.14
N VAL A 383 19.36 -11.23 5.12
CA VAL A 383 17.91 -10.96 5.11
C VAL A 383 17.41 -11.04 3.68
N ASP A 384 16.46 -11.94 3.41
CA ASP A 384 15.81 -12.03 2.11
C ASP A 384 14.68 -11.01 2.00
N THR A 385 13.76 -10.99 2.97
CA THR A 385 12.76 -9.92 3.10
C THR A 385 12.84 -9.24 4.45
N GLY A 386 12.85 -7.91 4.48
CA GLY A 386 12.95 -7.21 5.75
C GLY A 386 12.65 -5.74 5.69
N VAL A 387 12.38 -5.17 6.86
CA VAL A 387 12.23 -3.74 7.05
C VAL A 387 13.36 -3.25 7.94
N LEU A 388 14.08 -2.22 7.49
CA LEU A 388 15.01 -1.47 8.34
C LEU A 388 14.49 -0.05 8.52
N VAL A 389 14.37 0.39 9.77
CA VAL A 389 13.96 1.76 10.09
C VAL A 389 15.16 2.55 10.63
N PHE A 390 15.35 3.75 10.09
CA PHE A 390 16.26 4.77 10.60
C PHE A 390 15.44 5.82 11.35
N PRO A 391 15.40 5.79 12.69
CA PRO A 391 14.78 6.85 13.47
C PRO A 391 15.40 8.23 13.16
N PRO A 392 14.67 9.34 13.42
CA PRO A 392 15.21 10.67 13.20
C PRO A 392 16.55 10.88 13.92
N SER A 393 17.46 11.63 13.29
CA SER A 393 18.79 11.98 13.82
C SER A 393 19.76 10.81 14.05
N THR A 394 19.49 9.62 13.50
CA THR A 394 20.41 8.46 13.63
C THR A 394 21.47 8.40 12.53
N VAL A 395 21.22 9.02 11.38
CA VAL A 395 22.15 9.06 10.23
C VAL A 395 22.72 10.46 10.08
N SER A 396 24.05 10.55 9.98
CA SER A 396 24.74 11.84 9.73
C SER A 396 24.33 12.41 8.37
N GLY A 397 23.86 13.66 8.36
CA GLY A 397 23.29 14.30 7.17
C GLY A 397 21.88 13.84 6.80
N GLY A 398 21.27 12.93 7.58
CA GLY A 398 19.90 12.50 7.42
C GLY A 398 18.87 13.45 8.04
N SER A 399 17.61 13.03 8.03
CA SER A 399 16.49 13.76 8.59
C SER A 399 16.54 13.78 10.11
N THR A 400 16.24 14.94 10.69
CA THR A 400 16.11 15.14 12.14
C THR A 400 14.65 15.11 12.60
N THR A 401 13.70 15.14 11.67
CA THR A 401 12.27 15.27 11.97
C THR A 401 11.45 14.03 11.62
N HIS A 402 11.89 13.24 10.65
CA HIS A 402 11.16 12.07 10.16
C HIS A 402 12.04 10.84 10.09
N SER A 403 11.47 9.68 10.35
CA SER A 403 12.15 8.40 10.19
C SER A 403 12.20 7.99 8.73
N CYS A 404 13.33 7.45 8.29
CA CYS A 404 13.44 6.80 6.99
C CYS A 404 13.15 5.31 7.12
N THR A 405 12.29 4.77 6.25
CA THR A 405 11.96 3.34 6.21
C THR A 405 12.56 2.71 4.96
N VAL A 406 13.18 1.55 5.13
CA VAL A 406 13.73 0.74 4.06
C VAL A 406 13.04 -0.60 4.01
N PHE A 407 12.53 -0.96 2.84
CA PHE A 407 11.98 -2.28 2.57
C PHE A 407 12.91 -3.05 1.62
N ILE A 408 13.23 -4.28 1.99
CA ILE A 408 14.20 -5.14 1.33
C ILE A 408 13.44 -6.34 0.77
N ASN A 409 13.60 -6.59 -0.52
CA ASN A 409 13.04 -7.73 -1.24
C ASN A 409 14.13 -8.50 -1.99
N GLY A 410 14.39 -9.72 -1.57
CA GLY A 410 15.28 -10.67 -2.24
C GLY A 410 14.54 -11.69 -3.10
N GLU A 411 15.28 -12.72 -3.53
CA GLU A 411 14.80 -13.77 -4.44
C GLU A 411 13.53 -14.45 -3.91
N GLY A 412 13.42 -14.67 -2.60
CA GLY A 412 12.26 -15.37 -2.07
C GLY A 412 10.98 -14.54 -2.10
N SER A 413 11.03 -13.23 -2.40
CA SER A 413 9.82 -12.45 -2.71
C SER A 413 9.33 -12.68 -4.15
N LEU A 414 10.12 -13.38 -4.98
CA LEU A 414 9.92 -13.54 -6.42
C LEU A 414 9.88 -12.22 -7.20
N ALA A 415 10.24 -11.09 -6.56
CA ALA A 415 10.30 -9.77 -7.19
C ALA A 415 11.67 -9.50 -7.84
N THR A 416 12.66 -10.37 -7.64
CA THR A 416 14.02 -10.23 -8.16
C THR A 416 14.58 -11.55 -8.69
N PRO A 417 15.54 -11.51 -9.63
CA PRO A 417 16.31 -12.68 -10.00
C PRO A 417 17.21 -13.14 -8.85
N LYS A 418 17.63 -14.41 -8.92
CA LYS A 418 18.54 -15.02 -7.94
C LYS A 418 19.79 -14.19 -7.69
N GLY A 419 20.11 -14.00 -6.41
CA GLY A 419 21.28 -13.24 -5.97
C GLY A 419 21.18 -11.73 -6.18
N LYS A 420 19.97 -11.19 -6.37
CA LYS A 420 19.70 -9.74 -6.42
C LYS A 420 18.64 -9.36 -5.39
N TRP A 421 18.73 -8.12 -4.92
CA TRP A 421 17.76 -7.52 -4.00
C TRP A 421 17.28 -6.17 -4.52
N LEU A 422 15.99 -5.91 -4.33
CA LEU A 422 15.38 -4.59 -4.45
C LEU A 422 15.36 -3.93 -3.08
N ILE A 423 15.90 -2.73 -3.02
CA ILE A 423 15.92 -1.88 -1.83
C ILE A 423 15.03 -0.67 -2.11
N TYR A 424 13.94 -0.56 -1.37
CA TYR A 424 13.06 0.59 -1.40
C TYR A 424 13.32 1.48 -0.20
N ILE A 425 13.65 2.74 -0.43
CA ILE A 425 13.87 3.73 0.62
C ILE A 425 12.76 4.77 0.53
N GLY A 426 12.05 5.01 1.64
CA GLY A 426 11.06 6.07 1.78
C GLY A 426 11.44 7.03 2.91
N LEU A 427 11.53 8.31 2.60
CA LEU A 427 11.72 9.38 3.57
C LEU A 427 10.54 10.36 3.51
N PRO A 428 9.68 10.40 4.55
CA PRO A 428 8.61 11.37 4.64
C PRO A 428 9.16 12.79 4.81
N LEU A 429 8.50 13.77 4.19
CA LEU A 429 8.85 15.18 4.24
C LEU A 429 7.65 16.00 4.68
N GLN A 430 7.88 16.90 5.64
CA GLN A 430 6.87 17.82 6.14
C GLN A 430 6.46 18.85 5.09
N ILE A 431 7.43 19.39 4.37
CA ILE A 431 7.25 20.43 3.36
C ILE A 431 7.82 19.94 2.04
N GLN A 432 7.20 20.34 0.93
CA GLN A 432 7.77 20.09 -0.38
C GLN A 432 9.16 20.73 -0.50
N PRO A 433 10.17 19.97 -0.96
CA PRO A 433 11.49 20.51 -1.17
C PRO A 433 11.45 21.62 -2.22
N ASP A 434 12.34 22.60 -2.07
CA ASP A 434 12.58 23.60 -3.09
C ASP A 434 13.22 22.96 -4.34
N THR A 435 13.28 23.69 -5.44
CA THR A 435 13.83 23.16 -6.70
C THR A 435 15.31 22.80 -6.62
N SER A 436 16.04 23.27 -5.61
CA SER A 436 17.46 22.96 -5.39
C SER A 436 17.67 21.63 -4.66
N THR A 437 16.70 21.20 -3.85
CA THR A 437 16.77 19.96 -3.09
C THR A 437 16.24 18.80 -3.92
N THR A 438 17.09 17.80 -4.17
CA THR A 438 16.76 16.62 -4.95
C THR A 438 16.51 15.41 -4.05
N PRO A 439 15.69 14.42 -4.47
CA PRO A 439 15.55 13.17 -3.71
C PRO A 439 16.90 12.48 -3.44
N GLU A 440 17.86 12.58 -4.36
CA GLU A 440 19.22 12.05 -4.24
C GLU A 440 19.96 12.68 -3.07
N THR A 441 19.86 14.01 -2.91
CA THR A 441 20.49 14.70 -1.78
C THR A 441 19.84 14.34 -0.44
N LEU A 442 18.53 14.10 -0.42
CA LEU A 442 17.79 13.72 0.77
C LEU A 442 18.04 12.27 1.20
N ILE A 443 18.14 11.36 0.23
CA ILE A 443 18.25 9.92 0.46
C ILE A 443 19.70 9.43 0.49
N GLY A 444 20.60 10.14 -0.18
CA GLY A 444 22.02 9.81 -0.28
C GLY A 444 22.67 9.39 1.05
N PRO A 445 22.45 10.10 2.18
CA PRO A 445 22.97 9.69 3.49
C PRO A 445 22.52 8.28 3.92
N TYR A 446 21.25 7.94 3.69
CA TYR A 446 20.68 6.64 4.03
C TYR A 446 21.17 5.55 3.08
N LEU A 447 21.18 5.81 1.77
CA LEU A 447 21.69 4.87 0.77
C LEU A 447 23.17 4.54 1.03
N ASN A 448 24.00 5.56 1.27
CA ASN A 448 25.41 5.39 1.61
C ASN A 448 25.61 4.60 2.92
N THR A 449 24.72 4.77 3.89
CA THR A 449 24.76 4.01 5.14
C THR A 449 24.38 2.56 4.91
N LEU A 450 23.31 2.28 4.16
CA LEU A 450 22.91 0.92 3.76
C LEU A 450 24.02 0.18 3.03
N MET A 451 24.71 0.85 2.10
CA MET A 451 25.78 0.23 1.33
C MET A 451 26.98 -0.20 2.21
N ARG A 452 27.14 0.35 3.41
CA ARG A 452 28.17 -0.08 4.38
C ARG A 452 27.72 -1.27 5.24
N LEU A 453 26.44 -1.64 5.22
CA LEU A 453 25.90 -2.78 5.95
C LEU A 453 26.03 -4.10 5.15
N SER A 454 27.03 -4.20 4.26
CA SER A 454 27.30 -5.45 3.54
C SER A 454 27.52 -6.61 4.52
N ALA A 455 27.14 -7.82 4.11
CA ALA A 455 27.40 -9.04 4.86
C ALA A 455 28.89 -9.28 5.16
N ASP A 456 29.78 -8.72 4.34
CA ASP A 456 31.23 -8.77 4.59
C ASP A 456 31.78 -7.37 4.92
N PRO A 457 31.95 -7.04 6.22
CA PRO A 457 32.46 -5.73 6.63
C PRO A 457 33.95 -5.51 6.28
N SER A 458 34.66 -6.53 5.78
CA SER A 458 36.04 -6.38 5.32
C SER A 458 36.13 -5.88 3.86
N LYS A 459 35.02 -5.95 3.10
CA LYS A 459 34.93 -5.46 1.74
C LYS A 459 34.64 -3.95 1.69
N ALA A 460 34.91 -3.37 0.52
CA ALA A 460 34.44 -2.03 0.21
C ALA A 460 32.89 -1.95 0.32
N PRO A 461 32.33 -0.76 0.62
CA PRO A 461 30.89 -0.57 0.61
C PRO A 461 30.27 -1.03 -0.72
N LEU A 462 29.08 -1.59 -0.65
CA LEU A 462 28.33 -2.04 -1.82
C LEU A 462 28.11 -0.87 -2.80
N LYS A 463 28.11 -1.20 -4.09
CA LYS A 463 27.71 -0.25 -5.13
C LYS A 463 26.39 -0.75 -5.71
N PRO A 464 25.31 0.05 -5.69
CA PRO A 464 24.08 -0.31 -6.38
C PRO A 464 24.35 -0.55 -7.88
N LEU A 465 23.73 -1.60 -8.42
CA LEU A 465 23.73 -1.90 -9.85
C LEU A 465 22.83 -0.95 -10.63
N PHE A 466 21.77 -0.47 -9.99
CA PHE A 466 20.81 0.47 -10.55
C PHE A 466 20.18 1.28 -9.43
N THR A 467 19.86 2.54 -9.71
CA THR A 467 19.06 3.38 -8.82
C THR A 467 18.03 4.18 -9.60
N THR A 468 16.89 4.44 -8.98
CA THR A 468 15.90 5.41 -9.41
C THR A 468 15.46 6.23 -8.21
N PHE A 469 15.40 7.54 -8.36
CA PHE A 469 15.06 8.50 -7.33
C PHE A 469 13.88 9.35 -7.79
N TYR A 470 12.96 9.69 -6.89
CA TYR A 470 11.80 10.51 -7.22
C TYR A 470 11.13 11.06 -5.96
N LEU A 471 10.32 12.10 -6.12
CA LEU A 471 9.37 12.56 -5.12
C LEU A 471 7.98 12.03 -5.46
N GLU A 472 7.28 11.55 -4.44
CA GLU A 472 5.85 11.25 -4.48
C GLU A 472 5.08 12.31 -3.69
N ARG A 473 3.99 12.79 -4.27
CA ARG A 473 3.06 13.75 -3.66
C ARG A 473 1.66 13.14 -3.56
N PRO A 474 0.81 13.54 -2.61
CA PRO A 474 -0.59 13.15 -2.63
C PRO A 474 -1.24 13.63 -3.93
N SER A 475 -1.98 12.77 -4.63
CA SER A 475 -2.74 13.20 -5.81
C SER A 475 -3.75 14.28 -5.39
N SER A 476 -3.78 15.41 -6.10
CA SER A 476 -4.74 16.47 -5.83
C SER A 476 -6.10 16.12 -6.42
N ALA A 477 -7.13 15.94 -5.60
CA ALA A 477 -8.51 15.91 -6.10
C ALA A 477 -8.89 17.32 -6.56
N SER A 478 -9.15 17.51 -7.84
CA SER A 478 -9.54 18.80 -8.45
C SER A 478 -11.03 19.13 -8.26
N GLY A 479 -11.63 18.73 -7.13
CA GLY A 479 -13.04 18.95 -6.83
C GLY A 479 -13.23 19.78 -5.56
N SER A 480 -14.22 20.68 -5.57
CA SER A 480 -14.68 21.38 -4.37
C SER A 480 -15.10 20.35 -3.30
N ALA A 481 -14.65 20.54 -2.05
CA ALA A 481 -15.11 19.74 -0.92
C ALA A 481 -16.65 19.72 -0.88
N PRO A 482 -17.29 18.58 -0.59
CA PRO A 482 -18.75 18.52 -0.56
C PRO A 482 -19.29 19.51 0.48
N SER A 483 -20.18 20.39 0.04
CA SER A 483 -21.04 21.13 0.95
C SER A 483 -22.03 20.14 1.59
N SER A 484 -21.78 19.80 2.85
CA SER A 484 -22.64 19.01 3.75
C SER A 484 -22.85 17.52 3.43
N ASP A 485 -22.87 16.69 4.47
CA ASP A 485 -23.16 15.24 4.51
C ASP A 485 -24.53 14.82 3.94
N HIS A 486 -25.29 15.73 3.34
CA HIS A 486 -26.66 15.53 2.87
C HIS A 486 -26.87 15.78 1.37
N SER A 487 -25.81 16.11 0.62
CA SER A 487 -25.91 16.21 -0.84
C SER A 487 -25.99 14.80 -1.46
N PRO A 488 -26.93 14.52 -2.38
CA PRO A 488 -27.02 13.21 -3.02
C PRO A 488 -25.75 12.94 -3.84
N VAL A 489 -25.09 11.81 -3.60
CA VAL A 489 -23.95 11.35 -4.43
C VAL A 489 -24.42 11.24 -5.88
N GLY A 490 -23.71 11.96 -6.76
CA GLY A 490 -23.94 11.95 -8.20
C GLY A 490 -23.43 10.67 -8.86
N ASP A 491 -23.66 10.57 -10.15
CA ASP A 491 -23.32 9.44 -11.02
C ASP A 491 -21.88 9.48 -11.58
N TYR A 492 -21.07 10.42 -11.11
CA TYR A 492 -19.61 10.43 -11.29
C TYR A 492 -18.95 10.44 -9.91
N ILE A 493 -18.37 9.31 -9.51
CA ILE A 493 -17.74 9.12 -8.20
C ILE A 493 -16.22 9.20 -8.35
N VAL A 494 -15.58 10.00 -7.50
CA VAL A 494 -14.12 10.05 -7.37
C VAL A 494 -13.75 9.56 -5.97
N PRO A 495 -13.18 8.34 -5.84
CA PRO A 495 -12.63 7.90 -4.57
C PRO A 495 -11.53 8.86 -4.10
N PRO A 496 -11.37 9.07 -2.79
CA PRO A 496 -10.24 9.85 -2.29
C PRO A 496 -8.94 9.17 -2.74
N PRO A 497 -7.95 9.93 -3.23
CA PRO A 497 -6.66 9.34 -3.58
C PRO A 497 -6.00 8.74 -2.35
N LEU A 498 -5.13 7.74 -2.54
CA LEU A 498 -4.37 7.17 -1.43
C LEU A 498 -3.48 8.27 -0.80
N PRO A 499 -3.46 8.39 0.54
CA PRO A 499 -2.50 9.29 1.18
C PRO A 499 -1.09 8.71 1.12
N ILE A 500 -0.14 9.57 1.45
CA ILE A 500 1.16 9.12 1.93
C ILE A 500 0.94 8.52 3.33
N ALA A 501 1.07 7.20 3.44
CA ALA A 501 0.89 6.45 4.67
C ALA A 501 2.15 5.67 5.06
N SER A 502 2.13 5.05 6.23
CA SER A 502 3.19 4.14 6.65
C SER A 502 3.20 2.87 5.78
N LEU A 503 4.36 2.21 5.68
CA LEU A 503 4.55 1.04 4.80
C LEU A 503 3.45 -0.04 4.93
N PRO A 504 2.95 -0.38 6.15
CA PRO A 504 1.91 -1.39 6.30
C PRO A 504 0.47 -0.88 6.13
N ASP A 505 0.21 0.42 6.26
CA ASP A 505 -1.17 0.94 6.33
C ASP A 505 -1.81 1.16 4.95
N ILE A 506 -1.01 1.48 3.94
CA ILE A 506 -1.52 1.99 2.64
C ILE A 506 -2.48 1.02 1.94
N SER A 507 -2.26 -0.27 2.13
CA SER A 507 -3.01 -1.34 1.50
C SER A 507 -4.37 -1.56 2.16
N ASP A 508 -4.45 -1.44 3.49
CA ASP A 508 -5.70 -1.48 4.26
C ASP A 508 -6.55 -0.22 4.01
N GLU A 509 -5.93 0.95 3.88
CA GLU A 509 -6.62 2.17 3.52
C GLU A 509 -7.27 2.07 2.14
N ALA A 510 -6.56 1.49 1.16
CA ALA A 510 -7.12 1.25 -0.17
C ALA A 510 -8.38 0.36 -0.13
N ALA A 511 -8.34 -0.72 0.66
CA ALA A 511 -9.48 -1.62 0.81
C ALA A 511 -10.68 -0.92 1.48
N GLN A 512 -10.46 -0.10 2.50
CA GLN A 512 -11.52 0.68 3.15
C GLN A 512 -12.14 1.73 2.21
N ILE A 513 -11.30 2.41 1.42
CA ILE A 513 -11.77 3.37 0.42
C ILE A 513 -12.62 2.64 -0.63
N ALA A 514 -12.17 1.47 -1.11
CA ALA A 514 -12.90 0.68 -2.10
C ALA A 514 -14.26 0.20 -1.59
N GLU A 515 -14.34 -0.26 -0.33
CA GLU A 515 -15.62 -0.65 0.30
C GLU A 515 -16.60 0.52 0.34
N ARG A 516 -16.12 1.71 0.73
CA ARG A 516 -16.95 2.92 0.72
C ARG A 516 -17.39 3.29 -0.70
N THR A 517 -16.47 3.26 -1.66
CA THR A 517 -16.78 3.56 -3.07
C THR A 517 -17.83 2.59 -3.61
N PHE A 518 -17.74 1.30 -3.28
CA PHE A 518 -18.74 0.30 -3.63
C PHE A 518 -20.12 0.66 -3.07
N VAL A 519 -20.21 0.98 -1.77
CA VAL A 519 -21.49 1.33 -1.12
C VAL A 519 -22.14 2.54 -1.81
N GLU A 520 -21.37 3.57 -2.13
CA GLU A 520 -21.89 4.76 -2.81
C GLU A 520 -22.25 4.49 -4.28
N ALA A 521 -21.49 3.65 -4.97
CA ALA A 521 -21.80 3.22 -6.34
C ALA A 521 -23.12 2.45 -6.40
N VAL A 522 -23.34 1.49 -5.50
CA VAL A 522 -24.58 0.72 -5.41
C VAL A 522 -25.78 1.64 -5.13
N LYS A 523 -25.62 2.63 -4.24
CA LYS A 523 -26.66 3.64 -3.96
C LYS A 523 -27.00 4.47 -5.22
N ALA A 524 -26.00 4.87 -5.99
CA ALA A 524 -26.20 5.65 -7.22
C ALA A 524 -26.92 4.82 -8.29
N LEU A 525 -26.53 3.55 -8.49
CA LEU A 525 -27.14 2.64 -9.47
C LEU A 525 -28.58 2.24 -9.13
N ARG A 526 -28.91 2.09 -7.84
CA ARG A 526 -30.30 1.83 -7.42
C ARG A 526 -31.22 3.03 -7.69
N LYS A 527 -30.73 4.26 -7.52
CA LYS A 527 -31.51 5.48 -7.79
C LYS A 527 -31.83 5.66 -9.28
N SER A 528 -30.99 5.15 -10.19
CA SER A 528 -31.23 5.20 -11.63
C SER A 528 -32.20 4.11 -12.14
N GLY A 529 -32.83 3.34 -11.25
CA GLY A 529 -33.80 2.30 -11.63
C GLY A 529 -33.18 1.00 -12.13
N GLN A 530 -31.86 0.82 -11.99
CA GLN A 530 -31.18 -0.46 -12.22
C GLN A 530 -31.30 -1.34 -10.97
N ASP A 531 -32.49 -1.90 -10.77
CA ASP A 531 -32.80 -2.69 -9.58
C ASP A 531 -32.33 -4.15 -9.76
N VAL A 532 -31.17 -4.49 -9.19
CA VAL A 532 -30.69 -5.87 -9.05
C VAL A 532 -31.32 -6.49 -7.79
N GLY A 533 -32.65 -6.48 -7.70
CA GLY A 533 -33.43 -7.08 -6.61
C GLY A 533 -33.28 -6.43 -5.21
N ASP A 534 -34.33 -6.58 -4.40
CA ASP A 534 -34.51 -5.99 -3.05
C ASP A 534 -33.63 -6.63 -1.94
N THR A 535 -32.47 -7.19 -2.32
CA THR A 535 -31.52 -7.83 -1.40
C THR A 535 -30.45 -6.84 -0.94
N ASP A 536 -30.07 -6.86 0.34
CA ASP A 536 -28.89 -6.14 0.83
C ASP A 536 -27.64 -6.64 0.07
N ILE A 537 -27.12 -5.81 -0.84
CA ILE A 537 -25.92 -6.13 -1.60
C ILE A 537 -24.72 -5.99 -0.64
N LEU A 538 -24.15 -7.13 -0.27
CA LEU A 538 -22.93 -7.21 0.53
C LEU A 538 -21.71 -6.79 -0.31
N PHE A 539 -20.71 -6.19 0.34
CA PHE A 539 -19.44 -5.83 -0.31
C PHE A 539 -18.74 -7.05 -0.92
N TRP A 540 -18.74 -8.18 -0.20
CA TRP A 540 -18.34 -9.47 -0.74
C TRP A 540 -19.47 -10.48 -0.55
N PRO A 541 -19.87 -11.22 -1.60
CA PRO A 541 -20.78 -12.34 -1.42
C PRO A 541 -20.11 -13.43 -0.57
N PRO A 542 -20.89 -14.29 0.12
CA PRO A 542 -20.34 -15.46 0.79
C PRO A 542 -19.51 -16.30 -0.17
N LEU A 543 -18.38 -16.82 0.31
CA LEU A 543 -17.61 -17.78 -0.47
C LEU A 543 -18.50 -19.01 -0.73
N PRO A 544 -18.44 -19.60 -1.95
CA PRO A 544 -19.08 -20.89 -2.19
C PRO A 544 -18.56 -21.87 -1.13
N ALA A 545 -19.43 -22.69 -0.55
CA ALA A 545 -18.97 -23.83 0.23
C ALA A 545 -18.00 -24.61 -0.65
N GLU A 546 -16.81 -24.89 -0.15
CA GLU A 546 -15.93 -25.84 -0.83
C GLU A 546 -16.76 -27.12 -0.90
N GLU A 547 -17.12 -27.55 -2.12
CA GLU A 547 -17.60 -28.91 -2.30
C GLU A 547 -16.48 -29.77 -1.73
N ASP A 548 -16.77 -30.51 -0.65
CA ASP A 548 -15.88 -31.53 -0.14
C ASP A 548 -15.51 -32.40 -1.35
N ASN A 549 -14.30 -32.21 -1.89
CA ASN A 549 -13.76 -33.11 -2.88
C ASN A 549 -13.61 -34.45 -2.14
N ASP A 550 -14.62 -35.31 -2.30
CA ASP A 550 -14.54 -36.76 -2.11
C ASP A 550 -13.53 -37.35 -3.14
N ASP A 551 -12.30 -36.83 -3.17
CA ASP A 551 -11.17 -37.38 -3.92
C ASP A 551 -10.27 -38.22 -2.99
N ASP A 552 -10.89 -38.92 -2.03
CA ASP A 552 -10.34 -40.09 -1.34
C ASP A 552 -10.80 -41.40 -2.03
N GLU A 553 -10.80 -41.43 -3.37
CA GLU A 553 -10.74 -42.67 -4.15
C GLU A 553 -9.74 -42.48 -5.30
N TRP A 554 -8.54 -43.04 -5.16
CA TRP A 554 -7.87 -44.02 -6.04
C TRP A 554 -6.41 -44.25 -5.64
#